data_AF-A0A946C115-F1
#
_entry.id   AF-A0A946C115-F1
#
_cell.length_a   1.000
_cell.length_b   1.000
_cell.length_c   1.000
_cell.angle_alpha   90.00
_cell.angle_beta   90.00
_cell.angle_gamma   90.00
#
_symmetry.space_group_name_H-M   'P 1'
#
loop_
_entity.id
_entity.type
_entity.pdbx_description
1 polymer ?
#
loop_
_entity_poly.entity_id
_entity_poly.type
_entity_poly.pdbx_seq_one_letter_code
_entity_poly.pdbx_strand_id
1 'polypeptide(L)'
;MTLPRYGVHDDIEDVVTALTTTGAVVIENLLPEKIVSGLITDLRPQFDREGHLYQNGFNGHQTLRVGGVTKYSAYFADFLLNPTVLAVADAVLKPYCDVYQVGSTTAIEILPGEGAQVLHADDTCYPSHL
;
A
#
# COMPACT_ATOMS: atom_id res chain seq x y z
N MET A 1 9.53 -16.32 12.12
CA MET A 1 9.94 -16.18 10.71
C MET A 1 10.29 -14.73 10.49
N THR A 2 11.45 -14.43 9.92
CA THR A 2 11.87 -13.03 9.67
C THR A 2 11.42 -12.64 8.27
N LEU A 3 10.85 -11.45 8.11
CA LEU A 3 10.48 -10.94 6.78
C LEU A 3 11.76 -10.65 5.97
N PRO A 4 11.89 -11.17 4.74
CA PRO A 4 12.98 -10.80 3.83
C PRO A 4 13.00 -9.28 3.58
N ARG A 5 14.20 -8.71 3.48
CA ARG A 5 14.42 -7.28 3.29
C ARG A 5 15.42 -7.07 2.16
N TYR A 6 15.14 -6.09 1.31
CA TYR A 6 15.91 -5.76 0.12
C TYR A 6 16.08 -4.25 -0.02
N GLY A 7 17.16 -3.80 -0.65
CA GLY A 7 17.34 -2.43 -1.11
C GLY A 7 16.80 -2.21 -2.52
N VAL A 8 16.70 -0.95 -2.92
CA VAL A 8 16.21 -0.54 -4.27
C VAL A 8 17.08 -0.97 -5.44
N HIS A 9 18.29 -1.47 -5.18
CA HIS A 9 19.24 -1.92 -6.20
C HIS A 9 19.47 -3.44 -6.16
N ASP A 10 18.80 -4.16 -5.27
CA ASP A 10 18.85 -5.61 -5.24
C ASP A 10 18.10 -6.19 -6.44
N ASP A 11 18.44 -7.43 -6.80
CA ASP A 11 17.86 -8.09 -7.96
C ASP A 11 16.34 -8.28 -7.78
N ILE A 12 15.58 -7.86 -8.79
CA ILE A 12 14.13 -7.99 -8.79
C ILE A 12 13.69 -9.45 -8.79
N GLU A 13 14.47 -10.35 -9.40
CA GLU A 13 14.15 -11.78 -9.42
C GLU A 13 14.23 -12.39 -8.00
N ASP A 14 15.19 -11.94 -7.18
CA ASP A 14 15.31 -12.35 -5.78
C ASP A 14 14.14 -11.82 -4.95
N VAL A 15 13.74 -10.56 -5.16
CA VAL A 15 12.57 -9.95 -4.49
C VAL A 15 11.29 -10.71 -4.81
N VAL A 16 11.05 -11.02 -6.09
CA VAL A 16 9.87 -11.77 -6.56
C VAL A 16 9.89 -13.21 -6.04
N THR A 17 11.04 -13.88 -6.09
CA THR A 17 11.18 -15.25 -5.57
C THR A 17 10.88 -15.29 -4.07
N ALA A 18 11.42 -14.34 -3.30
CA ALA A 18 11.10 -14.25 -1.88
C ALA A 18 9.62 -13.97 -1.65
N LEU A 19 9.03 -12.99 -2.35
CA LEU A 19 7.61 -12.65 -2.21
C LEU A 19 6.69 -13.85 -2.48
N THR A 20 6.93 -14.58 -3.57
CA THR A 20 6.12 -15.76 -3.92
C THR A 20 6.33 -16.94 -2.97
N THR A 21 7.46 -17.00 -2.28
CA THR A 21 7.77 -18.08 -1.31
C THR A 21 7.27 -17.76 0.10
N THR A 22 7.40 -16.52 0.56
CA THR A 22 7.10 -16.12 1.95
C THR A 22 5.75 -15.41 2.09
N GLY A 23 5.17 -14.93 1.00
CA GLY A 23 3.96 -14.12 0.96
C GLY A 23 4.16 -12.64 1.31
N ALA A 24 5.38 -12.22 1.72
CA ALA A 24 5.68 -10.84 2.06
C ALA A 24 7.19 -10.53 2.03
N VAL A 25 7.54 -9.32 1.57
CA VAL A 25 8.91 -8.76 1.57
C VAL A 25 8.88 -7.28 1.94
N VAL A 26 10.01 -6.73 2.38
CA VAL A 26 10.20 -5.29 2.60
C VAL A 26 11.26 -4.77 1.64
N ILE A 27 10.94 -3.70 0.90
CA ILE A 27 11.91 -2.97 0.08
C ILE A 27 12.22 -1.65 0.81
N GLU A 28 13.46 -1.51 1.26
CA GLU A 28 13.91 -0.38 2.06
C GLU A 28 14.25 0.83 1.18
N ASN A 29 13.91 2.02 1.67
CA ASN A 29 14.24 3.30 1.02
C ASN A 29 13.74 3.41 -0.45
N LEU A 30 12.60 2.78 -0.75
CA LEU A 30 11.99 2.78 -2.09
C LEU A 30 11.72 4.18 -2.63
N LEU A 31 11.30 5.10 -1.75
CA LEU A 31 10.97 6.47 -2.10
C LEU A 31 11.95 7.44 -1.45
N PRO A 32 12.37 8.50 -2.18
CA PRO A 32 13.11 9.60 -1.58
C PRO A 32 12.29 10.28 -0.47
N GLU A 33 12.98 10.76 0.57
CA GLU A 33 12.37 11.47 1.72
C GLU A 33 11.48 12.65 1.29
N LYS A 34 11.86 13.35 0.21
CA LYS A 34 11.06 14.45 -0.36
C LYS A 34 9.66 13.99 -0.79
N ILE A 35 9.56 12.82 -1.42
CA ILE A 35 8.28 12.26 -1.90
C ILE A 35 7.42 11.88 -0.70
N VAL A 36 8.03 11.22 0.30
CA VAL A 36 7.35 10.83 1.54
C VAL A 36 6.83 12.05 2.30
N SER A 37 7.65 13.08 2.46
CA SER A 37 7.27 14.33 3.14
C SER A 37 6.17 15.09 2.39
N GLY A 38 6.21 15.06 1.05
CA GLY A 38 5.17 15.60 0.19
C GLY A 38 3.83 14.89 0.38
N LEU A 39 3.83 13.55 0.35
CA LEU A 39 2.64 12.74 0.62
C LEU A 39 2.03 13.04 2.00
N ILE A 40 2.86 13.12 3.04
CA ILE A 40 2.41 13.43 4.40
C ILE A 40 1.74 14.82 4.45
N THR A 41 2.37 15.82 3.82
CA THR A 41 1.87 17.19 3.78
C THR A 41 0.53 17.27 3.04
N ASP A 42 0.44 16.64 1.87
CA ASP A 42 -0.77 16.66 1.04
C ASP A 42 -1.94 15.92 1.68
N LEU A 43 -1.67 14.82 2.41
CA LEU A 43 -2.69 13.97 3.02
C LEU A 43 -3.18 14.47 4.37
N ARG A 44 -2.39 15.25 5.12
CA ARG A 44 -2.78 15.74 6.45
C ARG A 44 -4.16 16.42 6.46
N PRO A 45 -4.47 17.41 5.58
CA PRO A 45 -5.80 18.02 5.55
C PRO A 45 -6.93 17.05 5.23
N GLN A 46 -6.63 15.96 4.50
CA GLN A 46 -7.63 14.94 4.14
C GLN A 46 -7.91 14.01 5.30
N PHE A 47 -6.88 13.58 6.04
CA PHE A 47 -7.09 12.84 7.28
C PHE A 47 -7.95 13.65 8.27
N ASP A 48 -7.70 14.95 8.40
CA ASP A 48 -8.46 15.82 9.30
C ASP A 48 -9.92 15.99 8.83
N ARG A 49 -10.14 16.07 7.50
CA ARG A 49 -11.47 16.29 6.91
C ARG A 49 -12.33 15.03 6.89
N GLU A 50 -11.78 13.90 6.42
CA GLU A 50 -12.54 12.71 6.06
C GLU A 50 -12.01 11.41 6.67
N GLY A 51 -10.87 11.46 7.39
CA GLY A 51 -10.20 10.27 7.92
C GLY A 51 -11.08 9.39 8.80
N HIS A 52 -11.95 9.99 9.60
CA HIS A 52 -12.84 9.30 10.53
C HIS A 52 -14.05 8.64 9.87
N LEU A 53 -14.36 8.96 8.60
CA LEU A 53 -15.57 8.49 7.93
C LEU A 53 -15.58 6.99 7.65
N TYR A 54 -14.41 6.33 7.73
CA TYR A 54 -14.25 4.90 7.46
C TYR A 54 -14.24 4.03 8.73
N GLN A 55 -14.40 4.63 9.90
CA GLN A 55 -14.34 3.92 11.18
C GLN A 55 -15.48 2.91 11.31
N ASN A 56 -15.14 1.68 11.69
CA ASN A 56 -16.09 0.61 11.98
C ASN A 56 -15.38 -0.51 12.75
N GLY A 57 -16.11 -1.58 13.07
CA GLY A 57 -15.57 -2.72 13.83
C GLY A 57 -14.37 -3.43 13.18
N PHE A 58 -14.17 -3.29 11.87
CA PHE A 58 -13.03 -3.84 11.15
C PHE A 58 -11.89 -2.83 10.97
N ASN A 59 -12.22 -1.58 10.62
CA ASN A 59 -11.23 -0.54 10.32
C ASN A 59 -10.65 0.13 11.57
N GLY A 60 -11.27 -0.03 12.73
CA GLY A 60 -10.91 0.64 13.97
C GLY A 60 -11.67 1.95 14.19
N HIS A 61 -11.67 2.44 15.43
CA HIS A 61 -12.31 3.70 15.84
C HIS A 61 -11.30 4.78 16.24
N GLN A 62 -10.01 4.43 16.29
CA GLN A 62 -8.84 5.30 16.46
C GLN A 62 -7.90 5.15 15.24
N THR A 63 -8.48 4.84 14.08
CA THR A 63 -7.78 4.77 12.79
C THR A 63 -8.43 5.77 11.85
N LEU A 64 -7.60 6.55 11.17
CA LEU A 64 -8.03 7.46 10.10
C LEU A 64 -7.64 6.84 8.75
N ARG A 65 -8.54 6.94 7.77
CA ARG A 65 -8.30 6.42 6.42
C ARG A 65 -8.72 7.43 5.35
N VAL A 66 -7.89 7.58 4.31
CA VAL A 66 -8.19 8.42 3.15
C VAL A 66 -8.09 7.55 1.90
N GLY A 67 -9.23 7.31 1.25
CA GLY A 67 -9.31 6.58 -0.01
C GLY A 67 -8.96 7.46 -1.22
N GLY A 68 -8.52 6.85 -2.31
CA GLY A 68 -8.27 7.54 -3.57
C GLY A 68 -7.10 8.54 -3.49
N VAL A 69 -5.97 8.09 -2.93
CA VAL A 69 -4.79 8.91 -2.60
C VAL A 69 -4.30 9.75 -3.79
N THR A 70 -4.39 9.22 -5.01
CA THR A 70 -4.01 9.92 -6.26
C THR A 70 -4.77 11.23 -6.48
N LYS A 71 -5.97 11.39 -5.91
CA LYS A 71 -6.77 12.63 -5.98
C LYS A 71 -6.12 13.78 -5.20
N TYR A 72 -5.33 13.45 -4.18
CA TYR A 72 -4.89 14.41 -3.16
C TYR A 72 -3.40 14.72 -3.21
N SER A 73 -2.58 13.88 -3.85
CA SER A 73 -1.14 14.12 -3.95
C SER A 73 -0.58 13.70 -5.31
N ALA A 74 0.10 14.64 -5.97
CA ALA A 74 0.84 14.35 -7.20
C ALA A 74 2.04 13.41 -6.94
N TYR A 75 2.61 13.45 -5.73
CA TYR A 75 3.70 12.57 -5.31
C TYR A 75 3.31 11.09 -5.27
N PHE A 76 2.00 10.78 -5.21
CA PHE A 76 1.55 9.39 -5.26
C PHE A 76 1.85 8.73 -6.61
N ALA A 77 1.89 9.49 -7.70
CA ALA A 77 2.24 8.96 -9.01
C ALA A 77 3.69 8.46 -9.05
N ASP A 78 4.62 9.16 -8.37
CA ASP A 78 6.02 8.73 -8.26
C ASP A 78 6.17 7.39 -7.54
N PHE A 79 5.30 7.11 -6.58
CA PHE A 79 5.23 5.80 -5.92
C PHE A 79 4.60 4.74 -6.81
N LEU A 80 3.41 5.03 -7.35
CA LEU A 80 2.64 4.05 -8.13
C LEU A 80 3.40 3.60 -9.39
N LEU A 81 4.13 4.52 -10.02
CA LEU A 81 4.87 4.28 -11.26
C LEU A 81 6.35 3.96 -11.00
N ASN A 82 6.73 3.71 -9.75
CA ASN A 82 8.10 3.34 -9.43
C ASN A 82 8.48 2.04 -10.18
N PRO A 83 9.64 2.00 -10.88
CA PRO A 83 10.03 0.84 -11.68
C PRO A 83 10.08 -0.47 -10.89
N THR A 84 10.49 -0.44 -9.62
CA THR A 84 10.52 -1.63 -8.76
C THR A 84 9.11 -2.12 -8.45
N VAL A 85 8.16 -1.22 -8.16
CA VAL A 85 6.75 -1.57 -7.91
C VAL A 85 6.13 -2.20 -9.15
N LEU A 86 6.33 -1.57 -10.32
CA LEU A 86 5.81 -2.08 -11.59
C LEU A 86 6.45 -3.43 -11.95
N ALA A 87 7.75 -3.62 -11.73
CA ALA A 87 8.40 -4.89 -12.03
C ALA A 87 7.90 -6.04 -11.13
N VAL A 88 7.65 -5.79 -9.84
CA VAL A 88 7.01 -6.77 -8.96
C VAL A 88 5.58 -7.07 -9.44
N ALA A 89 4.80 -6.04 -9.75
CA ALA A 89 3.43 -6.21 -10.23
C ALA A 89 3.36 -6.98 -11.56
N ASP A 90 4.26 -6.67 -12.51
CA ASP A 90 4.38 -7.38 -13.78
C ASP A 90 4.69 -8.87 -13.54
N ALA A 91 5.70 -9.17 -12.73
CA ALA A 91 6.10 -10.55 -12.48
C ALA A 91 5.00 -11.38 -11.79
N VAL A 92 4.22 -10.77 -10.89
CA VAL A 92 3.18 -11.47 -10.11
C VAL A 92 1.84 -11.54 -10.85
N LEU A 93 1.42 -10.49 -11.55
CA LEU A 93 0.06 -10.35 -12.09
C LEU A 93 -0.04 -10.70 -13.57
N LYS A 94 0.92 -10.28 -14.41
CA LYS A 94 0.86 -10.48 -15.87
C LYS A 94 0.77 -11.93 -16.34
N PRO A 95 1.31 -12.94 -15.63
CA PRO A 95 1.08 -14.34 -16.01
C PRO A 95 -0.41 -14.73 -16.01
N TYR A 96 -1.27 -13.96 -15.34
CA TYR A 96 -2.69 -14.24 -15.15
C TYR A 96 -3.62 -13.20 -15.76
N CYS A 97 -3.11 -12.12 -16.37
CA CYS A 97 -3.92 -11.10 -17.03
C CYS A 97 -3.17 -10.32 -18.12
N ASP A 98 -3.90 -9.80 -19.12
CA ASP A 98 -3.32 -8.92 -20.14
C ASP A 98 -2.94 -7.54 -19.56
N VAL A 99 -3.80 -7.02 -18.67
CA VAL A 99 -3.66 -5.70 -18.05
C VAL A 99 -4.14 -5.77 -16.59
N TYR A 100 -3.31 -5.28 -15.66
CA TYR A 100 -3.72 -4.99 -14.29
C TYR A 100 -3.94 -3.48 -14.13
N GLN A 101 -4.77 -3.13 -13.15
CA GLN A 101 -5.10 -1.74 -12.82
C GLN A 101 -5.11 -1.59 -11.31
N VAL A 102 -5.02 -0.34 -10.86
CA VAL A 102 -5.19 -0.01 -9.44
C VAL A 102 -6.62 -0.32 -9.03
N GLY A 103 -6.81 -1.29 -8.12
CA GLY A 103 -8.12 -1.60 -7.56
C GLY A 103 -8.58 -0.57 -6.53
N SER A 104 -7.70 -0.24 -5.56
CA SER A 104 -7.94 0.84 -4.61
C SER A 104 -6.63 1.39 -4.07
N THR A 105 -6.66 2.61 -3.54
CA THR A 105 -5.54 3.22 -2.80
C THR A 105 -6.09 3.81 -1.51
N THR A 106 -5.42 3.54 -0.40
CA THR A 106 -5.84 4.03 0.91
C THR A 106 -4.60 4.45 1.70
N ALA A 107 -4.59 5.68 2.20
CA ALA A 107 -3.65 6.11 3.24
C ALA A 107 -4.26 5.78 4.61
N ILE A 108 -3.45 5.28 5.54
CA ILE A 108 -3.90 4.80 6.86
C ILE A 108 -3.03 5.46 7.93
N GLU A 109 -3.66 6.08 8.92
CA GLU A 109 -3.02 6.64 10.12
C GLU A 109 -3.64 6.00 11.35
N ILE A 110 -2.82 5.33 12.17
CA ILE A 110 -3.24 4.66 13.40
C ILE A 110 -2.91 5.56 14.59
N LEU A 111 -3.92 5.98 15.34
CA LEU A 111 -3.78 6.87 16.49
C LEU A 111 -3.50 6.09 17.78
N PRO A 112 -2.96 6.75 18.83
CA PRO A 112 -2.73 6.12 20.11
C PRO A 112 -4.00 5.48 20.70
N GLY A 113 -3.88 4.24 21.18
CA GLY A 113 -4.97 3.50 21.81
C GLY A 113 -5.79 2.61 20.87
N GLU A 114 -5.50 2.60 19.57
CA GLU A 114 -6.11 1.65 18.64
C GLU A 114 -5.67 0.20 18.91
N GLY A 115 -6.58 -0.75 18.68
CA GLY A 115 -6.30 -2.18 18.78
C GLY A 115 -5.65 -2.76 17.50
N ALA A 116 -5.03 -3.93 17.62
CA ALA A 116 -4.59 -4.67 16.44
C ALA A 116 -5.80 -5.13 15.62
N GLN A 117 -5.74 -4.93 14.30
CA GLN A 117 -6.74 -5.49 13.39
C GLN A 117 -6.68 -7.02 13.42
N VAL A 118 -7.84 -7.68 13.25
CA VAL A 118 -7.88 -9.13 13.09
C VAL A 118 -7.07 -9.55 11.85
N LEU A 119 -6.41 -10.70 11.93
CA LEU A 119 -5.73 -11.27 10.76
C LEU A 119 -6.76 -11.61 9.68
N HIS A 120 -6.51 -11.19 8.44
CA HIS A 120 -7.39 -11.37 7.30
C HIS A 120 -6.57 -11.46 6.00
N ALA A 121 -7.23 -11.86 4.91
CA ALA A 121 -6.71 -11.78 3.55
C ALA A 121 -7.51 -10.72 2.77
N ASP A 122 -6.81 -9.86 2.03
CA ASP A 122 -7.41 -8.71 1.34
C ASP A 122 -8.30 -9.11 0.15
N ASP A 123 -8.08 -10.29 -0.42
CA ASP A 123 -8.86 -10.83 -1.54
C ASP A 123 -10.26 -11.29 -1.14
N THR A 124 -10.57 -11.36 0.15
CA THR A 124 -11.89 -11.74 0.68
C THR A 124 -13.01 -10.75 0.30
N CYS A 125 -12.66 -9.56 -0.19
CA CYS A 125 -13.61 -8.64 -0.79
C CYS A 125 -14.10 -9.08 -2.19
N TYR A 126 -13.46 -10.09 -2.79
CA TYR A 126 -13.87 -10.69 -4.06
C TYR A 126 -14.54 -12.07 -3.86
N PRO A 127 -15.63 -12.39 -4.60
CA PRO A 127 -16.27 -11.55 -5.61
C PRO A 127 -16.94 -10.33 -4.98
N SER A 128 -16.70 -9.16 -5.57
CA SER A 128 -17.32 -7.93 -5.12
C SER A 128 -18.73 -7.83 -5.72
N HIS A 129 -19.70 -7.44 -4.90
CA HIS A 129 -21.06 -7.12 -5.35
C HIS A 129 -21.26 -5.61 -5.54
N LEU A 130 -20.17 -4.83 -5.59
CA LEU A 130 -20.19 -3.40 -5.90
C LEU A 130 -20.76 -3.12 -7.30
#